data_AF-A0A5K1AAL5-F1
#
_entry.id   AF-A0A5K1AAL5-F1
#
_cell.length_a   1.000
_cell.length_b   1.000
_cell.length_c   1.000
_cell.angle_alpha   90.00
_cell.angle_beta   90.00
_cell.angle_gamma   90.00
#
_symmetry.space_group_name_H-M   'P 1'
#
loop_
_entity.id
_entity.type
_entity.pdbx_description
1 polymer ?
#
loop_
_entity_poly.entity_id
_entity_poly.type
_entity_poly.pdbx_seq_one_letter_code
_entity_poly.pdbx_strand_id
1 'polypeptide(L)'
;GKKKKPRAVGVIFRDEEAREYEVQAKEEVIVTAGAIGSPQLLMLSGIGPERELKKWKIPVVLKQEQVGQGMSDNPMNAIYIPTKKPVVQSLIQTVGITKLGSFVEASSGFGGTENSIHCHHGILSAE
;
A
#
# COMPACT_ATOMS: atom_id res chain seq x y z
N GLY A 1 -15.26 -19.52 33.60
CA GLY A 1 -15.99 -18.44 32.91
C GLY A 1 -15.29 -18.12 31.60
N LYS A 2 -16.02 -18.06 30.47
CA LYS A 2 -15.44 -17.71 29.17
C LYS A 2 -14.98 -16.24 29.20
N LYS A 3 -13.72 -15.95 28.86
CA LYS A 3 -13.21 -14.57 28.73
C LYS A 3 -14.04 -13.85 27.66
N LYS A 4 -14.55 -12.66 27.99
CA LYS A 4 -15.30 -11.80 27.06
C LYS A 4 -14.37 -11.39 25.91
N LYS A 5 -14.79 -11.58 24.66
CA LYS A 5 -14.03 -11.12 23.48
C LYS A 5 -14.09 -9.59 23.42
N PRO A 6 -12.99 -8.90 23.07
CA PRO A 6 -13.04 -7.45 22.85
C PRO A 6 -13.97 -7.12 21.68
N ARG A 7 -14.67 -5.99 21.78
CA ARG A 7 -15.55 -5.43 20.74
C ARG A 7 -15.06 -4.02 20.42
N ALA A 8 -14.84 -3.73 19.14
CA ALA A 8 -14.62 -2.36 18.69
C ALA A 8 -15.93 -1.58 18.80
N VAL A 9 -15.89 -0.39 19.43
CA VAL A 9 -17.07 0.46 19.66
C VAL A 9 -17.03 1.75 18.88
N GLY A 10 -15.90 2.07 18.25
CA GLY A 10 -15.70 3.35 17.59
C GLY A 10 -14.26 3.54 17.13
N VAL A 11 -13.96 4.74 16.69
CA VAL A 11 -12.64 5.18 16.24
C VAL A 11 -12.31 6.55 16.82
N ILE A 12 -11.01 6.80 17.00
CA ILE A 12 -10.47 8.11 17.31
C ILE A 12 -9.61 8.55 16.12
N PHE A 13 -9.81 9.76 15.62
CA PHE A 13 -9.04 10.32 14.51
C PHE A 13 -8.76 11.80 14.72
N ARG A 14 -7.83 12.35 13.94
CA ARG A 14 -7.49 13.78 13.95
C ARG A 14 -7.72 14.39 12.58
N ASP A 15 -8.20 15.63 12.57
CA ASP A 15 -8.29 16.43 11.34
C ASP A 15 -6.95 17.12 11.01
N GLU A 16 -6.96 17.92 9.93
CA GLU A 16 -5.78 18.67 9.46
C GLU A 16 -5.30 19.72 10.48
N GLU A 17 -6.19 20.19 11.37
CA GLU A 17 -5.88 21.12 12.46
C GLU A 17 -5.44 20.39 13.75
N ALA A 18 -5.21 19.06 13.67
CA ALA A 18 -4.88 18.19 14.78
C ALA A 18 -5.93 18.12 15.90
N ARG A 19 -7.18 18.51 15.63
CA ARG A 19 -8.30 18.34 16.57
C ARG A 19 -8.69 16.87 16.61
N GLU A 20 -8.89 16.35 17.81
CA GLU A 20 -9.22 14.94 18.04
C GLU A 20 -10.74 14.74 18.08
N TYR A 21 -11.20 13.71 17.38
CA TYR A 21 -12.60 13.32 17.30
C TYR A 21 -12.75 11.87 17.69
N GLU A 22 -13.80 11.56 18.44
CA GLU A 22 -14.22 10.21 18.77
C GLU A 22 -15.61 9.95 18.16
N VAL A 23 -15.72 8.87 17.39
CA VAL A 23 -16.98 8.46 16.75
C VAL A 23 -17.31 7.04 17.14
N GLN A 24 -18.51 6.84 17.69
CA GLN A 24 -19.03 5.55 18.12
C GLN A 24 -19.76 4.85 16.96
N ALA A 25 -19.53 3.56 16.80
CA ALA A 25 -20.21 2.68 15.86
C ALA A 25 -21.31 1.89 16.57
N LYS A 26 -22.53 1.90 16.01
CA LYS A 26 -23.66 1.14 16.56
C LYS A 26 -23.45 -0.36 16.43
N GLU A 27 -23.03 -0.79 15.25
CA GLU A 27 -22.88 -2.19 14.89
C GLU A 27 -21.39 -2.59 14.86
N GLU A 28 -20.68 -2.14 13.82
CA GLU A 28 -19.33 -2.60 13.48
C GLU A 28 -18.40 -1.47 13.08
N VAL A 29 -17.09 -1.73 13.25
CA VAL A 29 -16.01 -0.89 12.71
C VAL A 29 -15.27 -1.72 11.67
N ILE A 30 -15.25 -1.24 10.42
CA ILE A 30 -14.56 -1.89 9.30
C ILE A 30 -13.28 -1.11 9.00
N VAL A 31 -12.13 -1.81 9.01
CA VAL A 31 -10.83 -1.21 8.70
C VAL A 31 -10.48 -1.47 7.24
N THR A 32 -10.34 -0.41 6.45
CA THR A 32 -9.99 -0.46 5.02
C THR A 32 -8.78 0.41 4.68
N ALA A 33 -7.81 0.50 5.60
CA ALA A 33 -6.63 1.36 5.47
C ALA A 33 -5.49 0.74 4.61
N GLY A 34 -5.83 -0.20 3.72
CA GLY A 34 -4.88 -0.90 2.85
C GLY A 34 -3.94 -1.86 3.56
N ALA A 35 -3.04 -2.50 2.80
CA ALA A 35 -2.10 -3.52 3.29
C ALA A 35 -1.07 -2.98 4.30
N ILE A 36 -0.78 -1.67 4.26
CA ILE A 36 0.15 -1.00 5.17
C ILE A 36 -0.59 -0.40 6.37
N GLY A 37 -1.64 0.39 6.14
CA GLY A 37 -2.31 1.14 7.19
C GLY A 37 -3.18 0.27 8.10
N SER A 38 -3.82 -0.78 7.57
CA SER A 38 -4.69 -1.66 8.38
C SER A 38 -3.94 -2.38 9.50
N PRO A 39 -2.83 -3.10 9.25
CA PRO A 39 -2.09 -3.75 10.33
C PRO A 39 -1.47 -2.74 11.32
N GLN A 40 -1.05 -1.56 10.84
CA GLN A 40 -0.56 -0.50 11.72
C GLN A 40 -1.65 -0.03 12.70
N LEU A 41 -2.85 0.27 12.19
CA LEU A 41 -3.99 0.72 13.00
C LEU A 41 -4.41 -0.34 14.03
N LEU A 42 -4.44 -1.61 13.63
CA LEU A 42 -4.73 -2.72 14.54
C LEU A 42 -3.69 -2.81 15.67
N MET A 43 -2.39 -2.72 15.34
CA MET A 43 -1.34 -2.76 16.35
C MET A 43 -1.41 -1.57 17.31
N LEU A 44 -1.63 -0.34 16.81
CA LEU A 44 -1.85 0.85 17.65
C LEU A 44 -3.07 0.72 18.56
N SER A 45 -4.07 -0.05 18.12
CA SER A 45 -5.28 -0.38 18.89
C SER A 45 -5.08 -1.58 19.85
N GLY A 46 -3.85 -2.10 19.99
CA GLY A 46 -3.53 -3.22 20.88
C GLY A 46 -3.87 -4.61 20.33
N ILE A 47 -4.07 -4.73 19.01
CA ILE A 47 -4.38 -6.00 18.31
C ILE A 47 -3.18 -6.38 17.44
N GLY A 48 -2.40 -7.37 17.85
CA GLY A 48 -1.20 -7.77 17.10
C GLY A 48 -0.26 -8.72 17.84
N PRO A 49 0.97 -8.93 17.32
CA PRO A 49 1.98 -9.77 17.93
C PRO A 49 2.37 -9.26 19.32
N GLU A 50 2.24 -10.11 20.34
CA GLU A 50 2.37 -9.67 21.74
C GLU A 50 3.75 -9.04 22.04
N ARG A 51 4.81 -9.59 21.42
CA ARG A 51 6.18 -9.09 21.59
C ARG A 51 6.36 -7.69 21.02
N GLU A 52 5.81 -7.42 19.83
CA GLU A 52 5.91 -6.11 19.19
C GLU A 52 5.08 -5.06 19.95
N LEU A 53 3.87 -5.40 20.39
CA LEU A 53 3.06 -4.49 21.21
C LEU A 53 3.77 -4.12 22.51
N LYS A 54 4.35 -5.11 23.22
CA LYS A 54 5.12 -4.86 24.45
C LYS A 54 6.37 -4.03 24.22
N LYS A 55 7.09 -4.25 23.11
CA LYS A 55 8.27 -3.45 22.73
C LYS A 55 7.96 -1.96 22.65
N TRP A 56 6.78 -1.61 22.14
CA TRP A 56 6.32 -0.23 22.00
C TRP A 56 5.43 0.26 23.15
N LYS A 57 5.33 -0.50 24.25
CA LYS A 57 4.50 -0.18 25.42
C LYS A 57 3.01 0.01 25.09
N ILE A 58 2.51 -0.70 24.08
CA ILE A 58 1.09 -0.70 23.71
C ILE A 58 0.36 -1.78 24.53
N PRO A 59 -0.75 -1.45 25.22
CA PRO A 59 -1.56 -2.44 25.92
C PRO A 59 -2.10 -3.52 24.96
N VAL A 60 -1.96 -4.79 25.35
CA VAL A 60 -2.44 -5.91 24.53
C VAL A 60 -3.93 -6.12 24.77
N VAL A 61 -4.75 -5.74 23.80
CA VAL A 61 -6.20 -5.98 23.78
C VAL A 61 -6.50 -7.39 23.26
N LEU A 62 -5.85 -7.77 22.16
CA LEU A 62 -5.96 -9.10 21.57
C LEU A 62 -4.63 -9.53 20.95
N LYS A 63 -4.10 -10.65 21.42
CA LYS A 63 -2.93 -11.28 20.80
C LYS A 63 -3.31 -11.86 19.45
N GLN A 64 -2.72 -11.32 18.38
CA GLN A 64 -2.90 -11.80 17.01
C GLN A 64 -1.57 -11.75 16.26
N GLU A 65 -0.89 -12.88 16.18
CA GLU A 65 0.48 -12.97 15.64
C GLU A 65 0.56 -12.73 14.12
N GLN A 66 -0.55 -12.85 13.39
CA GLN A 66 -0.56 -12.66 11.93
C GLN A 66 -0.77 -11.20 11.50
N VAL A 67 -1.12 -10.28 12.41
CA VAL A 67 -1.26 -8.86 12.06
C VAL A 67 0.10 -8.31 11.66
N GLY A 68 0.16 -7.71 10.47
CA GLY A 68 1.38 -7.15 9.88
C GLY A 68 2.34 -8.18 9.28
N GLN A 69 1.97 -9.46 9.25
CA GLN A 69 2.76 -10.53 8.63
C GLN A 69 2.28 -10.83 7.21
N GLY A 70 3.13 -11.48 6.41
CA GLY A 70 2.76 -11.95 5.07
C GLY A 70 2.62 -10.86 4.01
N MET A 71 3.08 -9.64 4.28
CA MET A 71 3.18 -8.61 3.26
C MET A 71 4.08 -9.11 2.13
N SER A 72 3.60 -8.94 0.89
CA SER A 72 4.34 -9.26 -0.32
C SER A 72 4.04 -8.17 -1.34
N ASP A 73 5.04 -7.82 -2.12
CA ASP A 73 4.94 -6.88 -3.22
C ASP A 73 5.74 -7.42 -4.40
N ASN A 74 5.30 -7.11 -5.61
CA ASN A 74 5.96 -7.55 -6.82
C ASN A 74 7.23 -6.71 -7.03
N PRO A 75 8.42 -7.32 -7.11
CA PRO A 75 9.62 -6.55 -7.44
C PRO A 75 9.51 -6.03 -8.86
N MET A 76 9.85 -4.75 -9.05
CA MET A 76 9.89 -4.09 -10.34
C MET A 76 11.34 -3.77 -10.70
N ASN A 77 11.75 -4.15 -11.91
CA ASN A 77 12.98 -3.68 -12.53
C ASN A 77 12.58 -2.86 -13.76
N ALA A 78 13.45 -1.96 -14.24
CA ALA A 78 13.15 -1.18 -15.43
C ALA A 78 14.38 -1.05 -16.32
N ILE A 79 14.19 -1.29 -17.62
CA ILE A 79 15.18 -1.00 -18.65
C ILE A 79 14.71 0.19 -19.46
N TYR A 80 15.50 1.26 -19.46
CA TYR A 80 15.21 2.46 -20.24
C TYR A 80 16.00 2.52 -21.54
N ILE A 81 15.29 2.51 -22.68
CA ILE A 81 15.91 2.60 -24.01
C ILE A 81 15.74 4.02 -24.57
N PRO A 82 16.82 4.82 -24.66
CA PRO A 82 16.75 6.15 -25.25
C PRO A 82 16.63 6.06 -26.78
N THR A 83 15.80 6.93 -27.35
CA THR A 83 15.57 6.99 -28.80
C THR A 83 15.98 8.35 -29.36
N LYS A 84 16.61 8.35 -30.55
CA LYS A 84 17.02 9.59 -31.25
C LYS A 84 15.87 10.28 -31.98
N LYS A 85 14.77 9.54 -32.23
CA LYS A 85 13.57 10.02 -32.90
C LYS A 85 12.36 9.74 -32.02
N PRO A 86 11.34 10.60 -32.03
CA PRO A 86 10.10 10.34 -31.30
C PRO A 86 9.51 8.97 -31.69
N VAL A 87 9.06 8.24 -30.68
CA VAL A 87 8.31 6.98 -30.83
C VAL A 87 6.83 7.23 -30.57
N VAL A 88 5.97 6.41 -31.17
CA VAL A 88 4.52 6.44 -30.89
C VAL A 88 4.31 6.20 -29.39
N GLN A 89 3.47 7.01 -28.77
CA GLN A 89 3.15 6.87 -27.35
C GLN A 89 2.26 5.66 -27.11
N SER A 90 2.57 4.87 -26.09
CA SER A 90 1.72 3.79 -25.62
C SER A 90 1.52 3.89 -24.11
N LEU A 91 0.41 3.35 -23.63
CA LEU A 91 0.25 3.04 -22.21
C LEU A 91 1.13 1.84 -21.83
N ILE A 92 1.30 1.63 -20.53
CA ILE A 92 1.87 0.39 -19.99
C ILE A 92 0.98 -0.76 -20.44
N GLN A 93 1.60 -1.76 -21.07
CA GLN A 93 0.93 -2.97 -21.52
C GLN A 93 1.81 -4.17 -21.24
N THR A 94 1.19 -5.30 -20.88
CA THR A 94 1.89 -6.58 -20.80
C THR A 94 2.27 -7.03 -22.21
N VAL A 95 3.57 -7.17 -22.49
CA VAL A 95 4.12 -7.65 -23.77
C VAL A 95 4.62 -9.09 -23.69
N GLY A 96 4.71 -9.66 -22.49
CA GLY A 96 5.09 -11.04 -22.29
C GLY A 96 4.90 -11.52 -20.86
N ILE A 97 4.97 -12.84 -20.66
CA ILE A 97 5.00 -13.48 -19.35
C ILE A 97 6.13 -14.52 -19.40
N THR A 98 7.06 -14.44 -18.45
CA THR A 98 8.18 -15.38 -18.36
C THR A 98 7.71 -16.76 -17.89
N LYS A 99 8.54 -17.80 -18.07
CA LYS A 99 8.25 -19.15 -17.53
C LYS A 99 8.16 -19.18 -16.00
N LEU A 100 8.70 -18.17 -15.32
CA LEU A 100 8.63 -18.01 -13.87
C LEU A 100 7.39 -17.22 -13.41
N GLY A 101 6.54 -16.76 -14.34
CA GLY A 101 5.32 -16.03 -14.03
C GLY A 101 5.50 -14.52 -13.85
N SER A 102 6.70 -13.97 -14.03
CA SER A 102 6.91 -12.51 -14.08
C SER A 102 6.33 -11.94 -15.35
N PHE A 103 5.58 -10.85 -15.22
CA PHE A 103 5.07 -10.07 -16.34
C PHE A 103 6.20 -9.23 -16.92
N VAL A 104 6.22 -9.12 -18.26
CA VAL A 104 7.05 -8.14 -18.96
C VAL A 104 6.13 -7.04 -19.44
N GLU A 105 6.30 -5.83 -18.92
CA GLU A 105 5.47 -4.68 -19.27
C GLU A 105 6.28 -3.67 -20.07
N ALA A 106 5.66 -3.05 -21.07
CA ALA A 106 6.31 -2.03 -21.88
C ALA A 106 5.45 -0.80 -22.06
N SER A 107 6.11 0.36 -22.09
CA SER A 107 5.52 1.61 -22.55
C SER A 107 6.52 2.38 -23.40
N SER A 108 6.03 3.30 -24.24
CA SER A 108 6.87 4.18 -25.05
C SER A 108 6.32 5.61 -25.05
N GLY A 109 7.18 6.59 -25.31
CA GLY A 109 6.76 7.98 -25.51
C GLY A 109 6.81 8.89 -24.26
N PHE A 110 7.40 8.45 -23.14
CA PHE A 110 7.57 9.24 -21.91
C PHE A 110 8.93 9.99 -21.83
N GLY A 111 8.99 11.32 -21.65
CA GLY A 111 10.28 12.05 -21.65
C GLY A 111 10.23 13.39 -20.94
N GLY A 112 11.22 13.69 -20.08
CA GLY A 112 11.19 14.77 -19.09
C GLY A 112 11.81 16.11 -19.51
N THR A 113 11.36 16.71 -20.61
CA THR A 113 11.66 18.12 -20.93
C THR A 113 10.49 19.03 -20.53
N GLU A 114 10.68 20.35 -20.40
CA GLU A 114 9.59 21.29 -20.05
C GLU A 114 8.40 21.25 -21.02
N ASN A 115 8.62 20.78 -22.25
CA ASN A 115 7.57 20.52 -23.26
C ASN A 115 6.83 19.18 -23.05
N SER A 116 7.14 18.38 -22.02
CA SER A 116 6.53 17.07 -21.80
C SER A 116 5.02 17.12 -21.53
N ILE A 117 4.52 18.27 -21.09
CA ILE A 117 3.08 18.53 -20.92
C ILE A 117 2.40 18.82 -22.28
N HIS A 118 3.17 18.97 -23.36
CA HIS A 118 2.69 19.11 -24.73
C HIS A 118 3.51 18.23 -25.69
N CYS A 119 3.14 16.94 -25.74
CA CYS A 119 3.48 16.01 -26.82
C CYS A 119 4.97 15.58 -26.99
N HIS A 120 5.21 14.32 -26.61
CA HIS A 120 6.06 13.30 -27.27
C HIS A 120 7.60 13.46 -27.27
N HIS A 121 8.29 12.81 -26.33
CA HIS A 121 9.61 12.18 -26.54
C HIS A 121 9.72 10.96 -25.62
N GLY A 122 10.17 9.80 -26.11
CA GLY A 122 9.94 8.52 -25.43
C GLY A 122 11.13 7.77 -24.88
N ILE A 123 11.10 7.56 -23.56
CA ILE A 123 11.68 6.45 -22.81
C ILE A 123 10.84 5.22 -23.12
N LEU A 124 11.50 4.13 -23.52
CA LEU A 124 10.93 2.78 -23.50
C LEU A 124 11.32 2.15 -22.16
N SER A 125 10.37 1.89 -21.28
CA SER A 125 10.57 1.03 -20.10
C SER A 125 10.18 -0.38 -20.50
N ALA A 126 11.05 -1.37 -20.25
CA ALA A 126 10.66 -2.77 -20.16
C ALA A 126 10.82 -3.18 -18.69
N GLU A 127 9.72 -3.56 -18.05
CA GLU A 127 9.64 -3.96 -16.64
C GLU A 127 9.44 -5.46 -16.50
#